data_AF-A0A1Y2WE70-F1
#
_entry.id   AF-A0A1Y2WE70-F1
#
_cell.length_a   1.000
_cell.length_b   1.000
_cell.length_c   1.000
_cell.angle_alpha   90.00
_cell.angle_beta   90.00
_cell.angle_gamma   90.00
#
_symmetry.space_group_name_H-M   'P 1'
#
loop_
_entity.id
_entity.type
_entity.pdbx_description
1 polymer ?
#
loop_
_entity_poly.entity_id
_entity_poly.type
_entity_poly.pdbx_seq_one_letter_code
_entity_poly.pdbx_strand_id
1 'polypeptide(L)'
;MPSLSPTLNFAETKRMINKVPNKTIFVIFTSCQGRWESSGFGGALRQAFPAAYERYRAHCRDPDNASLPPRRDRLGTCYIIPPQRSDYTNRPFPEGYVACLFVSYGDGHRNWLSFSKPGRDAKADVRANTDRALAELRRILGDMGLWDQDVDRPWRENGRKMILNSGLRNCKDFQMTWEELKILIRRHFKGWKGLWATSDEVFHLSSSVGKYYYNVLDTQ
;
A
#
# COMPACT_ATOMS: atom_id res chain seq x y z
N MET A 1 5.72 -18.67 33.88
CA MET A 1 4.50 -18.46 33.06
C MET A 1 4.94 -18.08 31.65
N PRO A 2 4.44 -18.71 30.58
CA PRO A 2 4.75 -18.25 29.24
C PRO A 2 4.01 -16.92 29.04
N SER A 3 4.74 -15.82 28.85
CA SER A 3 4.09 -14.57 28.47
C SER A 3 3.41 -14.81 27.12
N LEU A 4 2.09 -14.59 27.09
CA LEU A 4 1.33 -14.58 25.85
C LEU A 4 1.91 -13.44 25.01
N SER A 5 2.81 -13.79 24.08
CA SER A 5 3.31 -12.84 23.09
C SER A 5 2.08 -12.22 22.43
N PRO A 6 1.95 -10.88 22.39
CA PRO A 6 0.73 -10.26 21.90
C PRO A 6 0.47 -10.74 20.48
N THR A 7 -0.67 -11.40 20.30
CA THR A 7 -1.17 -11.79 18.99
C THR A 7 -1.44 -10.53 18.17
N LEU A 8 -0.97 -10.53 16.93
CA LEU A 8 -1.25 -9.46 15.98
C LEU A 8 -2.75 -9.18 15.91
N ASN A 9 -3.14 -7.91 16.10
CA ASN A 9 -4.53 -7.48 16.02
C ASN A 9 -4.93 -7.20 14.57
N PHE A 10 -5.99 -7.87 14.11
CA PHE A 10 -6.66 -7.53 12.86
C PHE A 10 -8.00 -6.86 13.15
N ALA A 11 -8.38 -5.87 12.35
CA ALA A 11 -9.72 -5.31 12.38
C ALA A 11 -10.19 -4.93 10.97
N GLU A 12 -11.49 -4.91 10.77
CA GLU A 12 -12.09 -4.26 9.61
C GLU A 12 -12.42 -2.81 9.97
N THR A 13 -12.24 -1.89 9.01
CA THR A 13 -12.57 -0.49 9.17
C THR A 13 -13.40 0.03 8.01
N LYS A 14 -14.47 0.74 8.35
CA LYS A 14 -15.29 1.53 7.41
C LYS A 14 -14.78 2.96 7.24
N ARG A 15 -13.60 3.27 7.79
CA ARG A 15 -13.03 4.62 7.69
C ARG A 15 -12.54 4.86 6.27
N MET A 16 -12.96 6.00 5.73
CA MET A 16 -12.37 6.57 4.52
C MET A 16 -10.92 6.99 4.77
N ILE A 17 -10.10 7.03 3.71
CA ILE A 17 -8.68 7.41 3.78
C ILE A 17 -8.46 8.78 4.43
N ASN A 18 -9.37 9.74 4.25
CA ASN A 18 -9.31 11.07 4.89
C ASN A 18 -9.67 11.08 6.38
N LYS A 19 -10.16 9.96 6.93
CA LYS A 19 -10.56 9.83 8.34
C LYS A 19 -9.66 8.90 9.14
N VAL A 20 -8.57 8.43 8.55
CA VAL A 20 -7.58 7.65 9.27
C VAL A 20 -6.57 8.55 9.98
N PRO A 21 -5.95 8.08 11.08
CA PRO A 21 -4.96 8.88 11.80
C PRO A 21 -3.74 9.25 10.94
N ASN A 22 -3.12 10.38 11.27
CA ASN A 22 -1.79 10.72 10.77
C ASN A 22 -0.79 9.60 11.07
N LYS A 23 0.24 9.50 10.23
CA LYS A 23 1.31 8.51 10.27
C LYS A 23 0.82 7.06 10.05
N THR A 24 -0.41 6.86 9.56
CA THR A 24 -0.87 5.56 9.04
C THR A 24 0.04 5.07 7.92
N ILE A 25 0.33 3.77 7.92
CA ILE A 25 1.05 3.10 6.83
C ILE A 25 0.01 2.43 5.92
N PHE A 26 -0.16 2.97 4.73
CA PHE A 26 -1.05 2.43 3.70
C PHE A 26 -0.30 1.36 2.91
N VAL A 27 -0.68 0.10 3.06
CA VAL A 27 -0.10 -1.03 2.34
C VAL A 27 -0.91 -1.34 1.09
N ILE A 28 -0.27 -1.24 -0.07
CA ILE A 28 -0.85 -1.57 -1.37
C ILE A 28 -0.03 -2.66 -2.05
N PHE A 29 -0.72 -3.61 -2.67
CA PHE A 29 -0.11 -4.68 -3.45
C PHE A 29 0.00 -4.17 -4.89
N THR A 30 1.19 -4.21 -5.46
CA THR A 30 1.49 -3.59 -6.74
C THR A 30 2.20 -4.54 -7.68
N SER A 31 2.05 -4.28 -8.98
CA SER A 31 2.93 -4.85 -9.99
C SER A 31 4.20 -3.98 -10.14
N CYS A 32 5.20 -4.47 -10.87
CA CYS A 32 6.39 -3.67 -11.20
C CYS A 32 6.14 -2.62 -12.29
N GLN A 33 4.94 -2.51 -12.86
CA GLN A 33 4.67 -1.67 -14.04
C GLN A 33 4.54 -0.16 -13.76
N GLY A 34 4.67 0.27 -12.51
CA GLY A 34 4.56 1.68 -12.15
C GLY A 34 3.17 2.24 -12.36
N ARG A 35 2.14 1.43 -12.05
CA ARG A 35 0.75 1.85 -12.03
C ARG A 35 0.10 1.46 -10.71
N TRP A 36 -0.67 2.38 -10.17
CA TRP A 36 -1.75 2.07 -9.25
C TRP A 36 -3.02 2.13 -10.08
N GLU A 37 -3.91 1.15 -9.88
CA GLU A 37 -5.17 1.09 -10.60
C GLU A 37 -5.93 2.42 -10.49
N SER A 38 -6.62 2.82 -11.55
CA SER A 38 -7.41 4.06 -11.56
C SER A 38 -8.69 3.96 -10.71
N SER A 39 -9.04 2.75 -10.27
CA SER A 39 -10.23 2.45 -9.47
C SER A 39 -9.88 1.71 -8.18
N GLY A 40 -10.86 1.61 -7.27
CA GLY A 40 -10.69 0.93 -5.98
C GLY A 40 -9.63 1.58 -5.10
N PHE A 41 -8.93 0.78 -4.31
CA PHE A 41 -7.96 1.28 -3.34
C PHE A 41 -6.77 2.00 -3.98
N GLY A 42 -6.26 1.49 -5.11
CA GLY A 42 -5.21 2.15 -5.88
C GLY A 42 -5.63 3.53 -6.36
N GLY A 43 -6.86 3.67 -6.86
CA GLY A 43 -7.41 4.95 -7.33
C GLY A 43 -7.60 5.92 -6.18
N ALA A 44 -8.11 5.44 -5.05
CA ALA A 44 -8.30 6.24 -3.85
C ALA A 44 -6.95 6.71 -3.25
N LEU A 45 -5.93 5.85 -3.22
CA LEU A 45 -4.58 6.25 -2.82
C LEU A 45 -3.95 7.23 -3.80
N ARG A 46 -4.16 7.07 -5.11
CA ARG A 46 -3.66 8.03 -6.11
C ARG A 46 -4.31 9.40 -5.96
N GLN A 47 -5.59 9.46 -5.62
CA GLN A 47 -6.29 10.72 -5.34
C GLN A 47 -5.81 11.34 -4.02
N ALA A 48 -5.62 10.53 -2.98
CA ALA A 48 -5.17 10.99 -1.67
C ALA A 48 -3.70 11.42 -1.67
N PHE A 49 -2.83 10.68 -2.37
CA PHE A 49 -1.37 10.81 -2.33
C PHE A 49 -0.74 10.90 -3.74
N PRO A 50 -1.07 11.92 -4.54
CA PRO A 50 -0.55 12.06 -5.90
C PRO A 50 0.97 12.22 -5.98
N ALA A 51 1.60 12.92 -5.03
CA ALA A 51 3.06 13.05 -5.03
C ALA A 51 3.75 11.73 -4.62
N ALA A 52 3.16 10.97 -3.69
CA ALA A 52 3.62 9.61 -3.41
C ALA A 52 3.51 8.71 -4.64
N TYR A 53 2.41 8.83 -5.40
CA TYR A 53 2.24 8.07 -6.64
C TYR A 53 3.34 8.35 -7.67
N GLU A 54 3.74 9.61 -7.86
CA GLU A 54 4.84 9.94 -8.78
C GLU A 54 6.19 9.36 -8.31
N ARG A 55 6.45 9.32 -7.01
CA ARG A 55 7.63 8.61 -6.46
C ARG A 55 7.57 7.12 -6.74
N TYR A 56 6.41 6.49 -6.58
CA TYR A 56 6.22 5.08 -6.93
C TYR A 56 6.47 4.83 -8.43
N ARG A 57 5.93 5.69 -9.30
CA ARG A 57 6.14 5.59 -10.75
C ARG A 57 7.61 5.70 -11.13
N ALA A 58 8.31 6.68 -10.59
CA ALA A 58 9.75 6.84 -10.78
C ALA A 58 10.52 5.63 -10.25
N HIS A 59 10.08 5.05 -9.12
CA HIS A 59 10.66 3.82 -8.58
C HIS A 59 10.40 2.58 -9.46
N CYS A 60 9.38 2.55 -10.29
CA CYS A 60 9.13 1.38 -11.15
C CYS A 60 9.78 1.49 -12.52
N ARG A 61 10.12 2.72 -12.94
CA ARG A 61 10.65 3.01 -14.27
C ARG A 61 12.17 3.07 -14.25
N ASP A 62 12.73 2.80 -15.41
CA ASP A 62 14.10 3.18 -15.68
C ASP A 62 14.14 4.70 -15.93
N PRO A 63 14.93 5.48 -15.18
CA PRO A 63 15.00 6.93 -15.34
C PRO A 63 15.62 7.33 -16.69
N ASP A 64 16.45 6.47 -17.27
CA ASP A 64 17.23 6.74 -18.48
C ASP A 64 16.50 6.24 -19.73
N ASN A 65 15.55 5.30 -19.59
CA ASN A 65 14.80 4.80 -20.74
C ASN A 65 13.41 4.23 -20.38
N ALA A 66 12.37 5.05 -20.59
CA ALA A 66 10.97 4.67 -20.38
C ALA A 66 10.45 3.57 -21.32
N SER A 67 11.20 3.20 -22.37
CA SER A 67 10.87 2.10 -23.28
C SER A 67 11.37 0.74 -22.79
N LEU A 68 12.23 0.72 -21.76
CA LEU A 68 12.70 -0.52 -21.16
C LEU A 68 11.57 -1.25 -20.42
N PRO A 69 11.65 -2.59 -20.34
CA PRO A 69 10.69 -3.36 -19.57
C PRO A 69 10.69 -2.91 -18.10
N PRO A 70 9.54 -3.08 -17.41
CA PRO A 70 9.48 -2.79 -15.99
C PRO A 70 10.56 -3.52 -15.18
N ARG A 71 10.99 -2.90 -14.09
CA ARG A 71 12.09 -3.39 -13.24
C ARG A 71 11.73 -4.68 -12.49
N ARG A 72 12.08 -5.84 -13.07
CA ARG A 72 11.82 -7.18 -12.49
C ARG A 72 12.56 -7.42 -11.16
N ASP A 73 13.68 -6.77 -10.93
CA ASP A 73 14.47 -6.81 -9.69
C ASP A 73 13.66 -6.36 -8.47
N ARG A 74 12.52 -5.70 -8.66
CA ARG A 74 11.62 -5.27 -7.59
C ARG A 74 10.71 -6.38 -7.08
N LEU A 75 10.57 -7.51 -7.78
CA LEU A 75 9.70 -8.59 -7.34
C LEU A 75 10.07 -9.12 -5.95
N GLY A 76 9.06 -9.23 -5.09
CA GLY A 76 9.23 -9.67 -3.71
C GLY A 76 9.85 -8.61 -2.80
N THR A 77 9.96 -7.36 -3.25
CA THR A 77 10.48 -6.25 -2.45
C THR A 77 9.38 -5.35 -1.91
N CYS A 78 9.72 -4.50 -0.94
CA CYS A 78 8.88 -3.41 -0.45
C CYS A 78 9.54 -2.05 -0.66
N TYR A 79 8.76 -1.09 -1.17
CA TYR A 79 9.15 0.32 -1.21
C TYR A 79 8.22 1.14 -0.31
N ILE A 80 8.77 1.78 0.72
CA ILE A 80 8.04 2.71 1.59
C ILE A 80 8.32 4.14 1.13
N ILE A 81 7.25 4.85 0.81
CA ILE A 81 7.28 6.27 0.48
C ILE A 81 6.91 7.05 1.75
N PRO A 82 7.79 7.96 2.22
CA PRO A 82 7.47 8.80 3.37
C PRO A 82 6.36 9.81 3.02
N PRO A 83 5.70 10.43 4.01
CA PRO A 83 4.69 11.45 3.77
C PRO A 83 5.23 12.56 2.87
N GLN A 84 4.46 12.93 1.84
CA GLN A 84 4.80 14.02 0.94
C GLN A 84 4.03 15.26 1.35
N ARG A 85 4.74 16.38 1.57
CA ARG A 85 4.15 17.62 2.09
C ARG A 85 2.94 18.09 1.27
N SER A 86 3.03 18.00 -0.06
CA SER A 86 1.95 18.37 -0.99
C SER A 86 0.71 17.48 -0.89
N ASP A 87 0.83 16.27 -0.34
CA ASP A 87 -0.29 15.33 -0.27
C ASP A 87 -1.22 15.63 0.92
N TYR A 88 -0.71 16.24 2.00
CA TYR A 88 -1.48 16.53 3.22
C TYR A 88 -1.57 18.02 3.59
N THR A 89 -0.70 18.89 3.06
CA THR A 89 -0.78 20.34 3.36
C THR A 89 -1.99 20.94 2.66
N ASN A 90 -2.90 21.57 3.42
CA ASN A 90 -4.15 22.16 2.91
C ASN A 90 -5.07 21.15 2.19
N ARG A 91 -4.89 19.85 2.43
CA ARG A 91 -5.70 18.77 1.85
C ARG A 91 -6.33 17.95 2.97
N PRO A 92 -7.50 17.33 2.76
CA PRO A 92 -8.21 16.59 3.80
C PRO A 92 -7.59 15.21 4.08
N PHE A 93 -6.34 14.96 3.69
CA PHE A 93 -5.70 13.64 3.80
C PHE A 93 -4.67 13.62 4.91
N PRO A 94 -4.48 12.47 5.58
CA PRO A 94 -3.51 12.37 6.67
C PRO A 94 -2.08 12.44 6.15
N GLU A 95 -1.17 12.83 7.04
CA GLU A 95 0.27 12.70 6.82
C GLU A 95 0.68 11.22 6.91
N GLY A 96 0.53 10.45 5.82
CA GLY A 96 0.70 8.99 5.80
C GLY A 96 1.92 8.48 5.03
N TYR A 97 2.34 7.26 5.36
CA TYR A 97 3.33 6.49 4.58
C TYR A 97 2.61 5.59 3.59
N VAL A 98 3.16 5.39 2.39
CA VAL A 98 2.65 4.40 1.44
C VAL A 98 3.68 3.29 1.26
N ALA A 99 3.32 2.07 1.63
CA ALA A 99 4.14 0.88 1.45
C ALA A 99 3.64 0.07 0.24
N CYS A 100 4.43 0.07 -0.83
CA CYS A 100 4.17 -0.72 -2.03
C CYS A 100 4.82 -2.09 -1.90
N LEU A 101 4.02 -3.16 -1.94
CA LEU A 101 4.50 -4.54 -1.96
C LEU A 101 4.49 -5.04 -3.41
N PHE A 102 5.67 -5.30 -3.97
CA PHE A 102 5.83 -5.76 -5.34
C PHE A 102 5.60 -7.27 -5.44
N VAL A 103 4.35 -7.65 -5.65
CA VAL A 103 3.92 -9.05 -5.59
C VAL A 103 3.78 -9.71 -6.97
N SER A 104 3.76 -8.90 -8.04
CA SER A 104 3.58 -9.36 -9.42
C SER A 104 4.44 -8.54 -10.39
N TYR A 105 4.82 -9.11 -11.52
CA TYR A 105 5.48 -8.42 -12.62
C TYR A 105 4.46 -7.86 -13.59
N GLY A 106 3.43 -8.66 -13.90
CA GLY A 106 2.32 -8.25 -14.77
C GLY A 106 1.12 -7.66 -14.03
N ASP A 107 0.35 -6.85 -14.74
CA ASP A 107 -0.95 -6.30 -14.34
C ASP A 107 -2.13 -7.21 -14.75
N GLY A 108 -1.86 -8.40 -15.27
CA GLY A 108 -2.89 -9.36 -15.71
C GLY A 108 -3.38 -9.13 -17.15
N HIS A 109 -3.04 -8.02 -17.80
CA HIS A 109 -3.37 -7.77 -19.20
C HIS A 109 -2.31 -8.38 -20.12
N ARG A 110 -2.43 -9.66 -20.42
CA ARG A 110 -1.53 -10.33 -21.38
C ARG A 110 -1.66 -9.68 -22.74
N ASN A 111 -0.55 -9.21 -23.31
CA ASN A 111 -0.50 -8.83 -24.71
C ASN A 111 0.52 -9.74 -25.41
N TRP A 112 0.02 -10.65 -26.23
CA TRP A 112 0.85 -11.60 -26.98
C TRP A 112 1.74 -10.91 -28.02
N LEU A 113 1.41 -9.67 -28.40
CA LEU A 113 2.23 -8.82 -29.29
C LEU A 113 3.29 -8.00 -28.56
N SER A 114 3.38 -8.07 -27.22
CA SER A 114 4.28 -7.20 -26.43
C SER A 114 4.95 -7.95 -25.28
N PHE A 115 6.28 -8.11 -25.36
CA PHE A 115 7.11 -8.71 -24.30
C PHE A 115 7.03 -7.96 -22.95
N SER A 116 6.56 -6.71 -22.95
CA SER A 116 6.37 -5.88 -21.75
C SER A 116 5.07 -6.16 -20.98
N LYS A 117 4.18 -7.01 -21.48
CA LYS A 117 2.87 -7.33 -20.88
C LYS A 117 2.71 -8.84 -20.68
N PRO A 118 3.37 -9.40 -19.65
CA PRO A 118 3.53 -10.85 -19.45
C PRO A 118 2.21 -11.60 -19.13
N GLY A 119 1.13 -10.89 -18.82
CA GLY A 119 -0.09 -11.48 -18.29
C GLY A 119 -0.05 -11.57 -16.76
N ARG A 120 -0.81 -12.50 -16.20
CA ARG A 120 -0.91 -12.67 -14.75
C ARG A 120 0.12 -13.70 -14.27
N ASP A 121 0.87 -13.37 -13.22
CA ASP A 121 1.83 -14.31 -12.62
C ASP A 121 1.11 -15.49 -11.95
N ALA A 122 1.81 -16.62 -11.77
CA ALA A 122 1.24 -17.79 -11.13
C ALA A 122 0.94 -17.51 -9.65
N LYS A 123 -0.14 -18.13 -9.12
CA LYS A 123 -0.52 -17.96 -7.70
C LYS A 123 0.64 -18.28 -6.74
N ALA A 124 1.44 -19.31 -7.04
CA ALA A 124 2.59 -19.69 -6.24
C ALA A 124 3.65 -18.58 -6.19
N ASP A 125 3.96 -17.97 -7.34
CA ASP A 125 4.94 -16.87 -7.44
C ASP A 125 4.44 -15.63 -6.70
N VAL A 126 3.17 -15.26 -6.89
CA VAL A 126 2.56 -14.12 -6.20
C VAL A 126 2.60 -14.30 -4.69
N ARG A 127 2.32 -15.52 -4.20
CA ARG A 127 2.40 -15.85 -2.77
C ARG A 127 3.83 -15.78 -2.25
N ALA A 128 4.81 -16.32 -2.98
CA ALA A 128 6.22 -16.26 -2.61
C ALA A 128 6.75 -14.81 -2.59
N ASN A 129 6.36 -14.01 -3.57
CA ASN A 129 6.70 -12.57 -3.63
C ASN A 129 6.04 -11.81 -2.47
N THR A 130 4.78 -12.11 -2.15
CA THR A 130 4.09 -11.50 -1.01
C THR A 130 4.79 -11.80 0.31
N ASP A 131 5.21 -13.05 0.52
CA ASP A 131 5.97 -13.45 1.71
C ASP A 131 7.28 -12.68 1.83
N ARG A 132 8.06 -12.58 0.75
CA ARG A 132 9.31 -11.80 0.71
C ARG A 132 9.08 -10.30 0.93
N ALA A 133 8.06 -9.72 0.30
CA ALA A 133 7.77 -8.29 0.40
C ALA A 133 7.30 -7.91 1.82
N LEU A 134 6.56 -8.78 2.50
CA LEU A 134 6.18 -8.59 3.91
C LEU A 134 7.39 -8.70 4.85
N ALA A 135 8.33 -9.62 4.57
CA ALA A 135 9.58 -9.73 5.31
C ALA A 135 10.41 -8.44 5.18
N GLU A 136 10.50 -7.89 3.97
CA GLU A 136 11.21 -6.63 3.74
C GLU A 136 10.49 -5.44 4.34
N LEU A 137 9.15 -5.35 4.25
CA LEU A 137 8.37 -4.32 4.92
C LEU A 137 8.68 -4.32 6.43
N ARG A 138 8.67 -5.48 7.07
CA ARG A 138 9.04 -5.62 8.49
C ARG A 138 10.44 -5.03 8.75
N ARG A 139 11.43 -5.39 7.93
CA ARG A 139 12.81 -4.92 8.06
C ARG A 139 12.90 -3.39 7.94
N ILE A 140 12.32 -2.82 6.88
CA ILE A 140 12.34 -1.37 6.64
C ILE A 140 11.64 -0.61 7.78
N LEU A 141 10.51 -1.12 8.29
CA LEU A 141 9.84 -0.50 9.44
C LEU A 141 10.73 -0.51 10.69
N GLY A 142 11.54 -1.56 10.89
CA GLY A 142 12.56 -1.61 11.94
C GLY A 142 13.62 -0.52 11.76
N ASP A 143 14.22 -0.47 10.56
CA ASP A 143 15.29 0.50 10.24
C ASP A 143 14.83 1.96 10.35
N MET A 144 13.58 2.24 9.97
CA MET A 144 12.98 3.57 10.09
C MET A 144 12.52 3.90 11.52
N GLY A 145 12.67 2.97 12.47
CA GLY A 145 12.17 3.06 13.83
C GLY A 145 10.65 2.89 13.97
N LEU A 146 9.90 2.85 12.86
CA LEU A 146 8.44 2.76 12.82
C LEU A 146 7.87 1.47 13.44
N TRP A 147 8.71 0.45 13.63
CA TRP A 147 8.37 -0.79 14.33
C TRP A 147 8.03 -0.56 15.81
N ASP A 148 8.88 0.18 16.53
CA ASP A 148 8.86 0.28 18.00
C ASP A 148 8.40 1.63 18.55
N GLN A 149 8.36 2.74 17.79
CA GLN A 149 8.08 4.08 18.38
C GLN A 149 6.78 4.13 19.23
N ASP A 150 6.93 4.50 20.51
CA ASP A 150 5.87 5.09 21.33
C ASP A 150 5.70 6.54 20.86
N VAL A 151 4.73 6.78 20.00
CA VAL A 151 4.40 8.14 19.53
C VAL A 151 3.60 8.83 20.63
N ASP A 152 4.35 9.56 21.44
CA ASP A 152 4.01 10.17 22.73
C ASP A 152 2.94 11.29 22.70
N ARG A 153 1.96 11.28 21.76
CA ARG A 153 0.76 12.16 21.69
C ARG A 153 -0.17 11.79 20.51
N PRO A 154 -1.48 12.14 20.57
CA PRO A 154 -2.57 11.18 20.50
C PRO A 154 -2.89 10.64 19.09
N TRP A 155 -2.49 9.40 18.88
CA TRP A 155 -3.23 8.45 18.06
C TRP A 155 -4.47 7.97 18.84
N ARG A 156 -5.67 8.54 18.66
CA ARG A 156 -6.95 7.94 19.13
C ARG A 156 -8.05 8.14 18.08
N GLU A 157 -8.93 7.17 17.82
CA GLU A 157 -9.94 6.69 18.79
C GLU A 157 -9.48 5.64 19.84
N ASN A 158 -8.47 4.78 19.59
CA ASN A 158 -8.10 3.71 20.54
C ASN A 158 -6.58 3.45 20.77
N GLY A 159 -5.66 4.36 20.42
CA GLY A 159 -4.27 4.29 20.93
C GLY A 159 -3.29 3.38 20.20
N ARG A 160 -3.65 2.75 19.05
CA ARG A 160 -2.77 1.77 18.37
C ARG A 160 -2.25 2.29 17.02
N LYS A 161 -0.99 1.94 16.71
CA LYS A 161 -0.36 2.12 15.37
C LYS A 161 -1.24 1.47 14.31
N MET A 162 -1.46 2.08 13.15
CA MET A 162 -2.29 1.47 12.10
C MET A 162 -1.52 1.22 10.81
N ILE A 163 -1.53 -0.05 10.38
CA ILE A 163 -1.30 -0.44 8.99
C ILE A 163 -2.68 -0.62 8.38
N LEU A 164 -2.94 0.07 7.28
CA LEU A 164 -4.18 -0.07 6.52
C LEU A 164 -3.89 -0.71 5.17
N ASN A 165 -4.56 -1.81 4.84
CA ASN A 165 -4.58 -2.35 3.48
C ASN A 165 -6.02 -2.57 3.00
N SER A 166 -6.22 -2.76 1.70
CA SER A 166 -7.55 -3.04 1.12
C SER A 166 -7.95 -4.51 1.17
N GLY A 167 -7.51 -5.24 2.20
CA GLY A 167 -7.95 -6.61 2.53
C GLY A 167 -8.30 -7.49 1.32
N LEU A 168 -9.61 -7.72 1.14
CA LEU A 168 -10.20 -8.65 0.18
C LEU A 168 -9.91 -8.31 -1.29
N ARG A 169 -9.75 -7.02 -1.64
CA ARG A 169 -9.54 -6.63 -3.04
C ARG A 169 -8.12 -6.93 -3.51
N ASN A 170 -7.11 -6.61 -2.69
CA ASN A 170 -5.73 -7.02 -2.95
C ASN A 170 -5.64 -8.55 -3.05
N CYS A 171 -6.35 -9.27 -2.19
CA CYS A 171 -6.40 -10.73 -2.23
C CYS A 171 -6.95 -11.24 -3.59
N LYS A 172 -8.08 -10.69 -4.05
CA LYS A 172 -8.70 -11.08 -5.33
C LYS A 172 -7.81 -10.79 -6.55
N ASP A 173 -7.24 -9.60 -6.61
CA ASP A 173 -6.42 -9.16 -7.76
C ASP A 173 -5.10 -9.97 -7.84
N PHE A 174 -4.63 -10.50 -6.71
CA PHE A 174 -3.39 -11.27 -6.60
C PHE A 174 -3.60 -12.77 -6.26
N GLN A 175 -4.78 -13.32 -6.55
CA GLN A 175 -5.07 -14.77 -6.46
C GLN A 175 -4.87 -15.38 -5.07
N MET A 176 -5.03 -14.61 -4.00
CA MET A 176 -4.97 -15.09 -2.61
C MET A 176 -6.30 -14.94 -1.92
N THR A 177 -6.55 -15.74 -0.89
CA THR A 177 -7.63 -15.51 0.06
C THR A 177 -7.13 -14.60 1.20
N TRP A 178 -8.07 -13.99 1.92
CA TRP A 178 -7.72 -13.21 3.11
C TRP A 178 -7.05 -14.07 4.20
N GLU A 179 -7.46 -15.33 4.35
CA GLU A 179 -6.82 -16.26 5.29
C GLU A 179 -5.36 -16.56 4.91
N GLU A 180 -5.09 -16.78 3.62
CA GLU A 180 -3.73 -16.98 3.12
C GLU A 180 -2.85 -15.76 3.43
N LEU A 181 -3.37 -14.54 3.19
CA LEU A 181 -2.65 -13.31 3.48
C LEU A 181 -2.45 -13.11 5.00
N LYS A 182 -3.46 -13.35 5.84
CA LYS A 182 -3.33 -13.27 7.31
C LYS A 182 -2.24 -14.19 7.85
N ILE A 183 -2.07 -15.39 7.29
CA ILE A 183 -0.99 -16.31 7.68
C ILE A 183 0.39 -15.68 7.41
N LEU A 184 0.58 -15.10 6.22
CA LEU A 184 1.84 -14.43 5.86
C LEU A 184 2.11 -13.20 6.73
N ILE A 185 1.08 -12.38 6.96
CA ILE A 185 1.20 -11.20 7.82
C ILE A 185 1.58 -11.64 9.25
N ARG A 186 0.89 -12.62 9.83
CA ARG A 186 1.20 -13.11 11.19
C ARG A 186 2.62 -13.64 11.32
N ARG A 187 3.13 -14.32 10.29
CA ARG A 187 4.51 -14.82 10.24
C ARG A 187 5.51 -13.67 10.37
N HIS A 188 5.36 -12.62 9.57
CA HIS A 188 6.32 -11.51 9.51
C HIS A 188 6.06 -10.42 10.54
N PHE A 189 4.86 -10.31 11.09
CA PHE A 189 4.48 -9.28 12.06
C PHE A 189 4.27 -9.84 13.48
N LYS A 190 4.82 -11.04 13.76
CA LYS A 190 4.85 -11.58 15.13
C LYS A 190 5.52 -10.57 16.07
N GLY A 191 4.81 -10.24 17.15
CA GLY A 191 5.24 -9.28 18.17
C GLY A 191 4.92 -7.81 17.85
N TRP A 192 4.40 -7.49 16.67
CA TRP A 192 3.99 -6.13 16.35
C TRP A 192 2.75 -5.74 17.18
N LYS A 193 2.84 -4.62 17.91
CA LYS A 193 1.79 -4.15 18.83
C LYS A 193 0.71 -3.28 18.16
N GLY A 194 0.85 -3.01 16.86
CA GLY A 194 -0.11 -2.22 16.10
C GLY A 194 -1.41 -2.96 15.73
N LEU A 195 -2.22 -2.27 14.97
CA LEU A 195 -3.47 -2.71 14.37
C LEU A 195 -3.26 -2.87 12.86
N TRP A 196 -3.48 -4.09 12.37
CA TRP A 196 -3.61 -4.34 10.94
C TRP A 196 -5.07 -4.20 10.54
N ALA A 197 -5.43 -3.06 9.97
CA ALA A 197 -6.78 -2.77 9.53
C ALA A 197 -6.97 -3.11 8.05
N THR A 198 -8.12 -3.69 7.70
CA THR A 198 -8.60 -3.83 6.33
C THR A 198 -9.75 -2.88 6.06
N SER A 199 -9.83 -2.30 4.86
CA SER A 199 -11.01 -1.56 4.43
C SER A 199 -11.53 -2.10 3.10
N ASP A 200 -12.77 -2.61 3.13
CA ASP A 200 -13.50 -3.05 1.94
C ASP A 200 -14.37 -1.92 1.35
N GLU A 201 -14.64 -0.88 2.13
CA GLU A 201 -15.42 0.31 1.75
C GLU A 201 -14.51 1.50 1.43
N VAL A 202 -13.62 1.37 0.46
CA VAL A 202 -12.94 2.56 -0.10
C VAL A 202 -13.80 3.11 -1.24
N PHE A 203 -15.02 3.48 -0.90
CA PHE A 203 -15.98 4.07 -1.84
C PHE A 203 -15.98 5.59 -1.68
N HIS A 204 -15.65 6.24 -2.79
CA HIS A 204 -15.91 7.63 -3.12
C HIS A 204 -15.59 8.65 -2.02
N LEU A 205 -14.43 9.31 -2.14
CA LEU A 205 -14.37 10.72 -1.77
C LEU A 205 -15.56 11.38 -2.46
N SER A 206 -16.52 11.88 -1.68
CA SER A 206 -17.79 12.38 -2.23
C SER A 206 -17.52 13.33 -3.38
N SER A 207 -18.36 13.25 -4.41
CA SER A 207 -18.31 14.06 -5.63
C SER A 207 -18.22 15.59 -5.40
N SER A 208 -18.46 16.04 -4.17
CA SER A 208 -18.24 17.42 -3.71
C SER A 208 -16.77 17.80 -3.50
N VAL A 209 -15.87 16.86 -3.15
CA VAL A 209 -14.43 17.16 -3.01
C VAL A 209 -13.74 17.16 -4.39
N GLY A 210 -14.18 16.29 -5.31
CA GLY A 210 -13.63 16.21 -6.66
C GLY A 210 -13.81 17.48 -7.49
N LYS A 211 -14.91 18.23 -7.30
CA LYS A 211 -15.15 19.47 -8.06
C LYS A 211 -14.19 20.61 -7.72
N TYR A 212 -13.64 20.65 -6.51
CA TYR A 212 -12.73 21.74 -6.11
C TYR A 212 -11.28 21.53 -6.55
N TYR A 213 -10.83 20.30 -6.79
CA TYR A 213 -9.43 20.04 -7.14
C TYR A 213 -9.15 19.98 -8.65
N TYR A 214 -10.16 19.73 -9.49
CA TYR A 214 -9.99 19.81 -10.94
C TYR A 214 -9.93 21.26 -11.46
N ASN A 215 -10.61 22.20 -10.81
CA ASN A 215 -10.60 23.61 -11.26
C ASN A 215 -9.32 24.39 -10.91
N VAL A 216 -8.47 23.88 -10.02
CA VAL A 216 -7.24 24.59 -9.58
C VAL A 216 -6.01 24.17 -10.39
N LEU A 217 -6.08 23.06 -11.14
CA LEU A 217 -4.95 22.57 -11.95
C LEU A 217 -5.03 22.92 -13.44
N ASP A 218 -6.16 23.47 -13.92
CA ASP A 218 -6.35 23.92 -15.31
C ASP A 218 -6.22 25.45 -15.49
N THR A 219 -5.67 26.16 -14.49
CA THR A 219 -5.41 27.61 -14.57
C THR A 219 -4.00 27.96 -14.11
N GLN A 220 -2.98 27.51 -14.84
CA GLN A 220 -1.68 28.17 -14.97
C GLN A 220 -1.11 27.97 -16.37
#